data_AF-A0A9D5J063-F1
#
_entry.id   AF-A0A9D5J063-F1
#
_cell.length_a   1.000
_cell.length_b   1.000
_cell.length_c   1.000
_cell.angle_alpha   90.00
_cell.angle_beta   90.00
_cell.angle_gamma   90.00
#
_symmetry.space_group_name_H-M   'P 1'
#
loop_
_entity.id
_entity.type
_entity.pdbx_description
1 polymer ?
#
loop_
_entity_poly.entity_id
_entity_poly.type
_entity_poly.pdbx_seq_one_letter_code
_entity_poly.pdbx_strand_id
1 'polypeptide(L)'
;MKNFLKWFGIGLMILVIAAFVLMSINTFLPAGWKLSAEAFVVLSAVILSVAWTFTPGLRIKFGELASNIKVIINLALMILLAGLMFLFTCTGWNPIPGVACTVEGAKALGVLVFIAIVGNQVTYVASPQPLDVRAAKSERPVG
;
A
#
# COMPACT_ATOMS: atom_id res chain seq x y z
N MET A 1 -8.79 -6.42 -18.06
CA MET A 1 -7.95 -5.19 -18.05
C MET A 1 -8.68 -3.95 -17.50
N LYS A 2 -9.90 -3.60 -17.97
CA LYS A 2 -10.67 -2.45 -17.43
C LYS A 2 -10.83 -2.45 -15.90
N ASN A 3 -11.16 -3.60 -15.31
CA ASN A 3 -11.28 -3.72 -13.84
C ASN A 3 -9.95 -3.45 -13.13
N PHE A 4 -8.83 -3.98 -13.65
CA PHE A 4 -7.52 -3.76 -13.07
C PHE A 4 -7.17 -2.26 -13.00
N LEU A 5 -7.29 -1.53 -14.11
CA LEU A 5 -6.98 -0.09 -14.13
C LEU A 5 -7.85 0.71 -13.16
N LYS A 6 -9.14 0.40 -13.07
CA LYS A 6 -10.05 1.07 -12.13
C LYS A 6 -9.58 0.91 -10.68
N TRP A 7 -9.28 -0.31 -10.27
CA TRP A 7 -8.88 -0.61 -8.89
C TRP A 7 -7.48 -0.12 -8.58
N PHE A 8 -6.56 -0.24 -9.54
CA PHE A 8 -5.23 0.36 -9.44
C PHE A 8 -5.32 1.89 -9.28
N GLY A 9 -6.17 2.57 -10.05
CA GLY A 9 -6.39 4.01 -9.92
C GLY A 9 -6.93 4.44 -8.56
N ILE A 10 -7.92 3.70 -8.00
CA ILE A 10 -8.43 3.96 -6.65
C ILE A 10 -7.33 3.75 -5.61
N GLY A 11 -6.59 2.64 -5.70
CA GLY A 11 -5.49 2.35 -4.79
C GLY A 11 -4.37 3.37 -4.87
N LEU A 12 -4.07 3.86 -6.07
CA LEU A 12 -3.10 4.92 -6.30
C LEU A 12 -3.54 6.22 -5.63
N MET A 13 -4.80 6.61 -5.80
CA MET A 13 -5.36 7.78 -5.14
C MET A 13 -5.23 7.66 -3.60
N ILE A 14 -5.58 6.51 -3.03
CA ILE A 14 -5.44 6.24 -1.60
C ILE A 14 -3.97 6.36 -1.16
N LEU A 15 -3.05 5.75 -1.90
CA LEU A 15 -1.61 5.81 -1.58
C LEU A 15 -1.06 7.23 -1.65
N VAL A 16 -1.45 8.00 -2.66
CA VAL A 16 -1.02 9.40 -2.80
C VAL A 16 -1.53 10.21 -1.60
N ILE A 17 -2.81 10.08 -1.26
CA ILE A 17 -3.38 10.76 -0.08
C ILE A 17 -2.65 10.33 1.19
N ALA A 18 -2.44 9.03 1.40
CA ALA A 18 -1.72 8.50 2.54
C ALA A 18 -0.29 9.04 2.64
N ALA A 19 0.43 9.05 1.52
CA ALA A 19 1.79 9.57 1.44
C ALA A 19 1.84 11.07 1.77
N PHE A 20 0.93 11.88 1.22
CA PHE A 20 0.83 13.30 1.56
C PHE A 20 0.51 13.54 3.04
N VAL A 21 -0.41 12.76 3.62
CA VAL A 21 -0.74 12.84 5.04
C VAL A 21 0.45 12.47 5.92
N LEU A 22 1.12 11.35 5.63
CA LEU A 22 2.31 10.91 6.37
C LEU A 22 3.46 11.90 6.25
N MET A 23 3.69 12.47 5.07
CA MET A 23 4.67 13.53 4.88
C MET A 23 4.32 14.79 5.66
N SER A 24 3.06 15.21 5.61
CA SER A 24 2.60 16.38 6.37
C SER A 24 2.84 16.17 7.86
N ILE A 25 2.44 15.02 8.41
CA ILE A 25 2.70 14.65 9.80
C ILE A 25 4.20 14.68 10.11
N ASN A 26 5.04 14.11 9.23
CA ASN A 26 6.49 14.09 9.41
C ASN A 26 7.12 15.49 9.54
N THR A 27 6.55 16.51 8.90
CA THR A 27 7.03 17.90 9.04
C THR A 27 6.73 18.53 10.39
N PHE A 28 5.69 18.06 11.09
CA PHE A 28 5.31 18.55 12.42
C PHE A 28 5.94 17.74 13.56
N LEU A 29 6.55 16.59 13.26
CA LEU A 29 7.18 15.75 14.27
C LEU A 29 8.57 16.30 14.67
N PRO A 30 8.92 16.27 15.97
CA PRO A 30 10.25 16.65 16.44
C PRO A 30 11.32 15.69 15.87
N ALA A 31 12.59 16.12 15.83
CA ALA A 31 13.66 15.41 15.12
C ALA A 31 13.83 13.92 15.50
N GLY A 32 13.57 13.55 16.76
CA GLY A 32 13.65 12.15 17.23
C GLY A 32 12.44 11.27 16.87
N TRP A 33 11.38 11.84 16.31
CA TRP A 33 10.13 11.15 15.96
C TRP A 33 9.85 11.17 14.46
N LYS A 34 10.79 11.64 13.64
CA LYS A 34 10.62 11.61 12.19
C LYS A 34 10.38 10.18 11.70
N LEU A 35 9.44 10.04 10.78
CA LEU A 35 9.10 8.76 10.19
C LEU A 35 10.31 8.23 9.41
N SER A 36 10.79 7.06 9.83
CA SER A 36 11.78 6.30 9.08
C SER A 36 11.16 5.71 7.81
N ALA A 37 11.99 5.29 6.86
CA ALA A 37 11.54 4.62 5.64
C ALA A 37 10.68 3.38 5.94
N GLU A 38 11.08 2.58 6.94
CA GLU A 38 10.35 1.40 7.38
C GLU A 38 8.96 1.77 7.89
N ALA A 39 8.88 2.75 8.79
CA ALA A 39 7.62 3.23 9.33
C ALA A 39 6.72 3.79 8.22
N PHE A 40 7.28 4.54 7.28
CA PHE A 40 6.53 5.12 6.17
C PHE A 40 5.92 4.04 5.25
N VAL A 41 6.69 3.03 4.87
CA VAL A 41 6.22 1.91 4.04
C VAL A 41 5.14 1.10 4.77
N VAL A 42 5.39 0.76 6.04
CA VAL A 42 4.45 -0.02 6.85
C VAL A 42 3.14 0.73 7.06
N LEU A 43 3.20 2.01 7.44
CA LEU A 43 1.99 2.82 7.64
C LEU A 43 1.22 3.00 6.33
N SER A 44 1.90 3.20 5.21
CA SER A 44 1.25 3.29 3.89
C SER A 44 0.54 1.98 3.53
N ALA A 45 1.19 0.83 3.77
CA ALA A 45 0.59 -0.48 3.54
C ALA A 45 -0.63 -0.72 4.45
N VAL A 46 -0.55 -0.32 5.71
CA VAL A 46 -1.65 -0.39 6.68
C VAL A 46 -2.82 0.48 6.23
N ILE A 47 -2.58 1.75 5.90
CA ILE A 47 -3.62 2.69 5.44
C ILE A 47 -4.30 2.14 4.19
N LEU A 48 -3.54 1.62 3.23
CA LEU A 48 -4.09 1.01 2.03
C LEU A 48 -4.97 -0.22 2.37
N SER A 49 -4.49 -1.11 3.24
CA SER A 49 -5.23 -2.30 3.67
C SER A 49 -6.52 -1.96 4.42
N VAL A 50 -6.45 -0.98 5.33
CA VAL A 50 -7.61 -0.45 6.06
C VAL A 50 -8.61 0.18 5.10
N ALA A 51 -8.16 0.98 4.13
CA ALA A 51 -9.03 1.61 3.16
C ALA A 51 -9.81 0.57 2.34
N TRP A 52 -9.17 -0.54 1.93
CA TRP A 52 -9.86 -1.64 1.24
C TRP A 52 -10.86 -2.38 2.13
N THR A 53 -10.58 -2.49 3.42
CA THR A 53 -11.36 -3.30 4.36
C THR A 53 -12.56 -2.55 4.93
N PHE A 54 -12.38 -1.27 5.26
CA PHE A 54 -13.36 -0.49 6.02
C PHE A 54 -14.17 0.50 5.18
N THR A 55 -13.77 0.80 3.94
CA THR A 55 -14.54 1.70 3.08
C THR A 55 -15.83 1.01 2.60
N PRO A 56 -17.02 1.47 3.03
CA PRO A 56 -18.28 0.85 2.64
C PRO A 56 -18.49 0.95 1.12
N GLY A 57 -19.08 -0.09 0.53
CA GLY A 57 -19.24 -0.22 -0.92
C GLY A 57 -17.95 -0.62 -1.66
N LEU A 58 -16.80 -0.05 -1.29
CA LEU A 58 -15.50 -0.43 -1.88
C LEU A 58 -15.10 -1.84 -1.45
N ARG A 59 -15.26 -2.17 -0.17
CA ARG A 59 -14.88 -3.49 0.39
C ARG A 59 -15.63 -4.66 -0.25
N ILE A 60 -16.91 -4.48 -0.62
CA ILE A 60 -17.74 -5.52 -1.25
C ILE A 60 -17.27 -5.72 -2.70
N LYS A 61 -17.24 -4.64 -3.48
CA LYS A 61 -16.80 -4.66 -4.88
C LYS A 61 -15.34 -5.11 -5.04
N PHE A 62 -14.47 -4.76 -4.09
CA PHE A 62 -13.11 -5.28 -4.05
C PHE A 62 -13.14 -6.74 -3.60
N GLY A 63 -13.98 -7.12 -2.62
CA GLY A 63 -14.26 -8.49 -2.21
C GLY A 63 -14.53 -9.44 -3.39
N GLU A 64 -15.32 -8.97 -4.36
CA GLU A 64 -15.67 -9.61 -5.63
C GLU A 64 -14.52 -9.68 -6.66
N LEU A 65 -13.29 -9.25 -6.35
CA LEU A 65 -12.13 -9.41 -7.22
C LEU A 65 -11.34 -10.69 -6.96
N ALA A 66 -10.77 -11.26 -8.03
CA ALA A 66 -10.10 -12.55 -7.96
C ALA A 66 -8.84 -12.39 -7.10
N SER A 67 -8.51 -13.40 -6.30
CA SER A 67 -7.43 -13.27 -5.30
C SER A 67 -6.11 -12.87 -5.96
N ASN A 68 -5.79 -13.48 -7.09
CA ASN A 68 -4.64 -13.15 -7.93
C ASN A 68 -4.64 -11.68 -8.40
N ILE A 69 -5.78 -11.13 -8.82
CA ILE A 69 -5.85 -9.72 -9.26
C ILE A 69 -5.62 -8.75 -8.10
N LYS A 70 -6.16 -9.05 -6.90
CA LYS A 70 -5.89 -8.23 -5.69
C LYS A 70 -4.42 -8.20 -5.36
N VAL A 71 -3.77 -9.36 -5.41
CA VAL A 71 -2.34 -9.52 -5.15
C VAL A 71 -1.51 -8.67 -6.12
N ILE A 72 -1.81 -8.74 -7.43
CA ILE A 72 -1.09 -7.96 -8.45
C ILE A 72 -1.32 -6.46 -8.26
N ILE A 73 -2.54 -6.01 -7.97
CA ILE A 73 -2.83 -4.58 -7.71
C ILE A 73 -2.02 -4.10 -6.51
N ASN A 74 -2.06 -4.84 -5.40
CA ASN A 74 -1.35 -4.46 -4.18
C ASN A 74 0.17 -4.42 -4.38
N LEU A 75 0.72 -5.43 -5.07
CA LEU A 75 2.13 -5.49 -5.44
C LEU A 75 2.54 -4.28 -6.29
N ALA A 76 1.77 -3.98 -7.34
CA ALA A 76 2.05 -2.85 -8.23
C ALA A 76 2.01 -1.50 -7.49
N LEU A 77 1.04 -1.32 -6.59
CA LEU A 77 0.91 -0.13 -5.76
C LEU A 77 2.10 0.05 -4.80
N MET A 78 2.55 -1.04 -4.17
CA MET A 78 3.69 -1.00 -3.26
C MET A 78 5.03 -0.74 -3.98
N ILE A 79 5.21 -1.32 -5.18
CA ILE A 79 6.39 -1.02 -6.02
C ILE A 79 6.39 0.46 -6.44
N LEU A 80 5.23 0.99 -6.84
CA LEU A 80 5.11 2.39 -7.21
C LEU A 80 5.43 3.32 -6.02
N LEU A 81 4.92 3.00 -4.82
CA LEU A 81 5.25 3.73 -3.60
C LEU A 81 6.77 3.75 -3.36
N ALA A 82 7.43 2.60 -3.47
CA ALA A 82 8.89 2.50 -3.34
C ALA A 82 9.62 3.39 -4.35
N GLY A 83 9.18 3.36 -5.62
CA GLY A 83 9.74 4.19 -6.68
C GLY A 83 9.58 5.69 -6.36
N LEU A 84 8.40 6.11 -5.90
CA LEU A 84 8.14 7.49 -5.50
C LEU A 84 9.01 7.92 -4.32
N MET A 85 9.12 7.08 -3.29
CA MET A 85 9.99 7.34 -2.13
C MET A 85 11.45 7.54 -2.56
N PHE A 86 11.95 6.67 -3.44
CA PHE A 86 13.32 6.77 -3.96
C PHE A 86 13.51 8.05 -4.80
N LEU A 87 12.55 8.37 -5.68
CA LEU A 87 12.58 9.60 -6.48
C LEU A 87 12.53 10.87 -5.61
N PHE A 88 11.70 10.91 -4.57
CA PHE A 88 11.63 12.06 -3.66
C PHE A 88 12.92 12.28 -2.88
N THR A 89 13.58 11.19 -2.47
CA THR A 89 14.93 11.26 -1.89
C THR A 89 15.97 11.73 -2.90
N CYS A 90 15.97 11.18 -4.11
CA CYS A 90 16.97 11.52 -5.13
C CYS A 90 16.83 12.95 -5.69
N THR A 91 15.61 13.47 -5.77
CA THR A 91 15.34 14.85 -6.23
C THR A 91 15.52 15.89 -5.12
N GLY A 92 15.65 15.47 -3.86
CA GLY A 92 15.76 16.37 -2.72
C GLY A 92 14.46 17.11 -2.37
N TRP A 93 13.34 16.80 -3.04
CA TRP A 93 12.07 17.48 -2.79
C TRP A 93 11.55 17.20 -1.37
N ASN A 94 11.55 15.94 -0.95
CA ASN A 94 11.21 15.55 0.41
C ASN A 94 11.93 14.26 0.78
N PRO A 95 13.21 14.34 1.21
CA PRO A 95 14.02 13.16 1.44
C PRO A 95 13.48 12.35 2.62
N ILE A 96 13.25 11.06 2.37
CA ILE A 96 12.75 10.14 3.38
C ILE A 96 13.93 9.60 4.19
N PRO A 97 13.96 9.79 5.53
CA PRO A 97 15.03 9.28 6.38
C PRO A 97 15.19 7.76 6.22
N GLY A 98 16.42 7.30 6.03
CA GLY A 98 16.74 5.88 5.83
C GLY A 98 16.71 5.41 4.38
N VAL A 99 16.25 6.24 3.43
CA VAL A 99 16.44 5.98 1.99
C VAL A 99 17.65 6.76 1.51
N ALA A 100 18.65 6.07 0.96
CA ALA A 100 19.78 6.71 0.28
C ALA A 100 19.55 6.71 -1.23
N CYS A 101 19.92 7.79 -1.92
CA CYS A 101 19.92 7.83 -3.40
C CYS A 101 21.15 7.11 -3.96
N THR A 102 21.26 5.81 -3.68
CA THR A 102 22.30 4.91 -4.18
C THR A 102 21.69 3.57 -4.57
N VAL A 103 22.47 2.72 -5.25
CA VAL A 103 22.03 1.36 -5.61
C VAL A 103 21.75 0.53 -4.36
N GLU A 104 22.54 0.69 -3.31
CA GLU A 104 22.36 0.03 -2.01
C GLU A 104 21.08 0.49 -1.33
N GLY A 105 20.80 1.80 -1.35
CA GLY A 105 19.55 2.37 -0.82
C GLY A 105 18.32 1.87 -1.57
N ALA A 106 18.39 1.76 -2.90
CA ALA A 106 17.31 1.16 -3.70
C ALA A 106 17.08 -0.32 -3.36
N LYS A 107 18.16 -1.11 -3.17
CA LYS A 107 18.06 -2.51 -2.75
C LYS A 107 17.44 -2.64 -1.36
N ALA A 108 17.87 -1.82 -0.39
CA ALA A 108 17.31 -1.81 0.95
C ALA A 108 15.81 -1.49 0.93
N LEU A 109 15.40 -0.46 0.18
CA LEU A 109 13.99 -0.12 0.01
C LEU A 109 13.19 -1.24 -0.66
N GLY A 110 13.79 -1.92 -1.66
CA GLY A 110 13.19 -3.09 -2.30
C GLY A 110 12.90 -4.22 -1.31
N VAL A 111 13.82 -4.51 -0.39
CA VAL A 111 13.63 -5.49 0.68
C VAL A 111 12.50 -5.07 1.63
N LEU A 112 12.45 -3.80 2.06
CA LEU A 112 11.40 -3.29 2.93
C LEU A 112 10.02 -3.43 2.29
N VAL A 113 9.91 -3.09 1.01
CA VAL A 113 8.66 -3.19 0.25
C VAL A 113 8.25 -4.64 0.10
N PHE A 114 9.19 -5.55 -0.19
CA PHE A 114 8.91 -6.98 -0.24
C PHE A 114 8.36 -7.50 1.09
N ILE A 115 9.00 -7.16 2.22
CA ILE A 115 8.53 -7.53 3.56
C ILE A 115 7.13 -6.97 3.83
N ALA A 116 6.88 -5.70 3.48
CA ALA A 116 5.58 -5.07 3.66
C ALA A 116 4.47 -5.74 2.83
N ILE A 117 4.78 -6.16 1.60
CA ILE A 117 3.84 -6.91 0.75
C ILE A 117 3.53 -8.26 1.38
N VAL A 118 4.55 -9.03 1.77
CA VAL A 118 4.37 -10.33 2.43
C VAL A 118 3.54 -10.16 3.70
N GLY A 119 3.88 -9.17 4.54
CA GLY A 119 3.12 -8.85 5.74
C GLY A 119 1.66 -8.55 5.44
N ASN A 120 1.37 -7.68 4.47
CA ASN A 120 0.00 -7.34 4.09
C ASN A 120 -0.79 -8.57 3.57
N GLN A 121 -0.15 -9.46 2.80
CA GLN A 121 -0.79 -10.69 2.33
C GLN A 121 -1.08 -11.67 3.46
N VAL A 122 -0.12 -11.86 4.37
CA VAL A 122 -0.29 -12.72 5.55
C VAL A 122 -1.42 -12.19 6.43
N THR A 123 -1.44 -10.87 6.69
CA THR A 123 -2.52 -10.23 7.46
C THR A 123 -3.87 -10.43 6.78
N TYR A 124 -3.97 -10.27 5.45
CA TYR A 124 -5.23 -10.49 4.73
C TYR A 124 -5.74 -11.94 4.82
N VAL A 125 -4.84 -12.92 4.71
CA VAL A 125 -5.18 -14.35 4.81
C VAL A 125 -5.55 -14.73 6.24
N ALA A 126 -4.85 -14.21 7.24
CA ALA A 126 -5.09 -14.52 8.65
C ALA A 126 -6.32 -13.81 9.23
N SER A 127 -6.69 -12.64 8.69
CA SER A 127 -7.79 -11.85 9.25
C SER A 127 -9.17 -12.44 8.92
N PRO A 128 -10.11 -12.49 9.88
CA PRO A 128 -11.46 -12.95 9.62
C PRO A 128 -12.15 -12.02 8.63
N GLN A 129 -12.67 -12.59 7.54
CA GLN A 129 -13.41 -11.80 6.55
C GLN A 129 -14.79 -11.41 7.10
N PRO A 130 -15.23 -10.14 6.92
CA PRO A 130 -16.58 -9.70 7.23
C PRO A 130 -17.67 -10.52 6.53
N LEU A 131 -18.85 -10.64 7.14
CA LEU A 131 -19.94 -11.48 6.63
C LEU A 131 -20.41 -11.07 5.23
N ASP A 132 -20.48 -9.77 4.95
CA ASP A 132 -20.86 -9.23 3.64
C ASP A 132 -19.84 -9.55 2.55
N VAL A 133 -18.54 -9.53 2.88
CA VAL A 133 -17.47 -9.94 1.95
C VAL A 133 -17.53 -11.45 1.68
N ARG A 134 -17.87 -12.27 2.67
CA ARG A 134 -18.06 -13.72 2.49
C ARG A 134 -19.25 -14.01 1.58
N ALA A 135 -20.38 -13.33 1.79
CA ALA A 135 -21.58 -13.47 0.96
C ALA A 135 -21.28 -13.10 -0.51
N ALA A 136 -20.61 -11.96 -0.75
CA ALA A 136 -20.21 -11.55 -2.09
C ALA A 136 -19.21 -12.51 -2.75
N LYS A 137 -18.38 -13.21 -1.96
CA LYS A 137 -17.47 -14.24 -2.50
C LYS A 137 -18.18 -15.54 -2.87
N SER A 138 -19.21 -15.95 -2.13
CA SER A 138 -19.98 -17.17 -2.45
C SER A 138 -20.83 -17.03 -3.70
N GLU A 139 -21.22 -15.81 -4.07
CA GLU A 139 -22.00 -15.53 -5.28
C GLU A 139 -21.15 -15.46 -6.55
N ARG A 140 -19.83 -15.62 -6.45
CA ARG A 140 -18.95 -15.57 -7.62
C ARG A 140 -19.12 -16.80 -8.50
N PRO A 141 -19.34 -16.62 -9.82
CA PRO A 141 -19.25 -17.72 -10.74
C PRO A 141 -17.83 -18.29 -10.69
N VAL A 142 -17.73 -19.60 -10.48
CA VAL A 142 -16.47 -20.34 -10.54
C VAL A 142 -15.94 -20.20 -11.96
N GLY A 143 -14.87 -19.45 -12.13
CA GLY A 143 -14.21 -19.18 -13.41
C GLY A 143 -12.71 -19.26 -13.26
#